data_AF-A0A0R3FI99-F1
#
_entry.id   AF-A0A0R3FI99-F1
#
_cell.length_a   1.000
_cell.length_b   1.000
_cell.length_c   1.000
_cell.angle_alpha   90.00
_cell.angle_beta   90.00
_cell.angle_gamma   90.00
#
_symmetry.space_group_name_H-M   'P 1'
#
loop_
_entity.id
_entity.type
_entity.pdbx_description
1 polymer ?
#
loop_
_entity_poly.entity_id
_entity_poly.type
_entity_poly.pdbx_seq_one_letter_code
_entity_poly.pdbx_strand_id
1 'polypeptide(L)'
;MALADLFDEPQHLAGPDAESCSAADRPEAWAELTTGWSRVVGAARVIQSRHELDSRDDVLSMCADAAREAAVAELRWVWARLVNKFIEAVESDA
;
A
#
# COMPACT_ATOMS: atom_id res chain seq x y z
N MET A 1 3.94 8.60 -5.26
CA MET A 1 3.76 7.35 -6.01
C MET A 1 2.73 6.54 -5.26
N ALA A 2 1.55 6.39 -5.85
CA ALA A 2 0.44 5.61 -5.35
C ALA A 2 0.71 4.12 -5.57
N LEU A 3 0.05 3.24 -4.82
CA LEU A 3 0.08 1.80 -5.10
C LEU A 3 -0.53 1.48 -6.47
N ALA A 4 -1.48 2.32 -6.93
CA ALA A 4 -2.06 2.21 -8.27
C ALA A 4 -0.99 2.35 -9.38
N ASP A 5 0.03 3.19 -9.17
CA ASP A 5 1.13 3.39 -10.13
C ASP A 5 2.01 2.13 -10.29
N LEU A 6 1.90 1.16 -9.37
CA LEU A 6 2.73 -0.06 -9.35
C LEU A 6 2.01 -1.29 -9.88
N PHE A 7 0.68 -1.27 -9.98
CA PHE A 7 -0.10 -2.49 -10.24
C PHE A 7 -1.20 -2.31 -11.30
N ASP A 8 -1.16 -1.23 -12.08
CA ASP A 8 -2.10 -0.95 -13.17
C ASP A 8 -3.59 -1.05 -12.76
N GLU A 9 -3.89 -0.78 -11.48
CA GLU A 9 -5.23 -0.95 -10.94
C GLU A 9 -5.96 0.38 -10.69
N PRO A 10 -7.27 0.47 -11.02
CA PRO A 10 -7.98 1.73 -11.02
C PRO A 10 -8.46 2.09 -9.60
N GLN A 11 -8.00 3.24 -9.12
CA GLN A 11 -8.79 4.24 -8.38
C GLN A 11 -8.84 4.28 -6.84
N HIS A 12 -8.40 3.27 -6.07
CA HIS A 12 -8.62 3.33 -4.60
C HIS A 12 -7.38 3.25 -3.70
N LEU A 13 -6.19 3.37 -4.27
CA LEU A 13 -4.94 3.23 -3.51
C LEU A 13 -4.12 4.52 -3.49
N ALA A 14 -4.77 5.61 -3.07
CA ALA A 14 -4.09 6.85 -2.80
C ALA A 14 -3.11 6.66 -1.63
N GLY A 15 -1.97 7.36 -1.71
CA GLY A 15 -1.08 7.50 -0.55
C GLY A 15 -1.74 8.34 0.56
N PRO A 16 -1.09 8.46 1.72
CA PRO A 16 -1.59 9.31 2.80
C PRO A 16 -1.72 10.76 2.33
N ASP A 17 -2.87 11.37 2.63
CA ASP A 17 -3.21 12.75 2.26
C ASP A 17 -3.00 13.70 3.45
N ALA A 18 -2.09 14.66 3.31
CA ALA A 18 -1.64 15.50 4.43
C ALA A 18 -2.72 16.48 4.91
N GLU A 19 -3.59 16.95 4.01
CA GLU A 19 -4.69 17.86 4.33
C GLU A 19 -5.79 17.14 5.10
N SER A 20 -6.19 15.95 4.64
CA SER A 20 -7.19 15.10 5.30
C SER A 20 -6.70 14.55 6.65
N CYS A 21 -5.39 14.43 6.83
CA CYS A 21 -4.78 13.90 8.05
C CYS A 21 -4.35 14.98 9.05
N SER A 22 -4.62 16.27 8.80
CA SER A 22 -4.18 17.39 9.63
C SER A 22 -2.71 17.27 10.06
N ALA A 23 -1.83 16.97 9.10
CA ALA A 23 -0.44 16.59 9.37
C ALA A 23 0.34 17.62 10.22
N ALA A 24 -0.02 18.91 10.12
CA ALA A 24 0.57 19.99 10.91
C ALA A 24 0.21 19.92 12.40
N ASP A 25 -1.00 19.47 12.72
CA ASP A 25 -1.50 19.41 14.10
C ASP A 25 -1.06 18.12 14.80
N ARG A 26 -0.70 17.08 14.03
CA ARG A 26 -0.35 15.74 14.54
C ARG A 26 0.87 15.13 13.84
N PRO A 27 2.06 15.73 14.00
CA PRO A 27 3.26 15.33 13.28
C PRO A 27 3.73 13.90 13.62
N GLU A 28 3.54 13.43 14.86
CA GLU A 28 3.97 12.09 15.27
C GLU A 28 3.11 10.98 14.64
N ALA A 29 1.78 11.10 14.72
CA ALA A 29 0.85 10.16 14.09
C ALA A 29 1.02 10.17 12.56
N TRP A 30 1.26 11.34 11.97
CA TRP A 30 1.56 11.48 10.55
C TRP A 30 2.89 10.80 10.16
N ALA A 31 3.93 10.91 10.98
CA ALA A 31 5.21 10.22 10.75
C ALA A 31 5.06 8.69 10.80
N GLU A 32 4.22 8.14 11.70
CA GLU A 32 3.92 6.70 11.73
C GLU A 32 3.20 6.26 10.44
N LEU A 33 2.17 7.00 10.02
CA LEU A 33 1.39 6.68 8.82
C LEU A 33 2.26 6.72 7.55
N THR A 34 3.08 7.75 7.39
CA THR A 34 3.98 7.91 6.24
C THR A 34 5.11 6.89 6.22
N THR A 35 5.60 6.47 7.38
CA THR A 35 6.55 5.34 7.50
C THR A 35 5.89 4.04 7.09
N GLY A 36 4.67 3.78 7.57
CA GLY A 36 3.86 2.62 7.18
C GLY A 36 3.61 2.57 5.68
N TRP A 37 3.21 3.70 5.09
CA TRP A 37 3.05 3.85 3.65
C TRP A 37 4.33 3.53 2.87
N SER A 38 5.47 4.06 3.31
CA SER A 38 6.76 3.80 2.66
C SER A 38 7.11 2.31 2.66
N ARG A 39 6.78 1.58 3.73
CA ARG A 39 6.95 0.11 3.80
C ARG A 39 6.01 -0.61 2.84
N VAL A 40 4.75 -0.18 2.76
CA VAL A 40 3.74 -0.72 1.83
C VAL A 40 4.20 -0.55 0.37
N VAL A 41 4.68 0.64 0.01
CA VAL A 41 5.25 0.90 -1.34
C VAL A 41 6.49 0.04 -1.60
N GLY A 42 7.35 -0.16 -0.59
CA GLY A 42 8.50 -1.05 -0.71
C GLY A 42 8.09 -2.50 -1.00
N ALA A 43 7.11 -3.04 -0.26
CA ALA A 43 6.57 -4.37 -0.48
C ALA A 43 5.92 -4.50 -1.86
N ALA A 44 5.19 -3.47 -2.31
CA ALA A 44 4.58 -3.44 -3.63
C ALA A 44 5.62 -3.59 -4.75
N ARG A 45 6.74 -2.85 -4.66
CA ARG A 45 7.84 -2.97 -5.62
C ARG A 45 8.43 -4.38 -5.66
N VAL A 46 8.59 -5.02 -4.50
CA VAL A 46 9.08 -6.42 -4.43
C VAL A 46 8.12 -7.36 -5.16
N ILE A 47 6.82 -7.23 -4.93
CA ILE A 47 5.80 -8.06 -5.60
C ILE A 47 5.84 -7.83 -7.12
N GLN A 48 5.88 -6.57 -7.56
CA GLN A 48 5.96 -6.22 -8.99
C GLN A 48 7.22 -6.80 -9.65
N SER A 49 8.40 -6.57 -9.05
CA SER A 49 9.66 -7.12 -9.59
C SER A 49 9.66 -8.64 -9.60
N ARG A 50 9.02 -9.30 -8.63
CA ARG A 50 8.92 -10.77 -8.63
C ARG A 50 7.99 -11.27 -9.73
N HIS A 51 6.84 -10.62 -9.92
CA HIS A 51 5.91 -10.93 -10.99
C HIS A 51 6.56 -10.81 -12.37
N GLU A 52 7.31 -9.73 -12.62
CA GLU A 52 8.05 -9.54 -13.89
C GLU A 52 9.01 -10.70 -14.21
N LEU A 53 9.65 -11.27 -13.19
CA LEU A 53 10.55 -12.41 -13.33
C LEU A 53 9.76 -13.71 -13.54
N ASP A 54 8.74 -13.94 -12.72
CA ASP A 54 7.93 -15.16 -12.75
C ASP A 54 7.13 -15.30 -14.06
N SER A 55 6.67 -14.18 -14.64
CA SER A 55 5.99 -14.16 -15.94
C SER A 55 6.87 -14.58 -17.11
N ARG A 56 8.19 -14.65 -16.95
CA ARG A 56 9.14 -15.08 -17.99
C ARG A 56 9.58 -16.53 -17.85
N ASP A 57 9.19 -17.21 -16.78
CA ASP A 57 9.49 -18.62 -16.54
C ASP A 57 8.39 -19.54 -17.08
N ASP A 58 8.78 -20.66 -17.67
CA ASP A 58 7.88 -21.58 -18.38
C ASP A 58 6.81 -22.20 -17.46
N VAL A 59 7.11 -22.37 -16.17
CA VAL A 59 6.20 -22.98 -15.20
C VAL A 59 5.52 -21.92 -14.35
N LEU A 60 6.27 -20.95 -13.83
CA LEU A 60 5.73 -19.93 -12.92
C LEU A 60 4.78 -18.97 -13.64
N SER A 61 4.93 -18.74 -14.94
CA SER A 61 3.99 -17.92 -15.73
C SER A 61 2.55 -18.43 -15.65
N MET A 62 2.35 -19.73 -15.42
CA MET A 62 1.01 -20.33 -15.25
C MET A 62 0.29 -19.86 -13.98
N CYS A 63 1.01 -19.34 -12.98
CA CYS A 63 0.44 -18.88 -11.71
C CYS A 63 0.87 -17.46 -11.30
N ALA A 64 1.75 -16.80 -12.07
CA ALA A 64 2.32 -15.49 -11.75
C ALA A 64 1.25 -14.42 -11.50
N ASP A 65 0.24 -14.31 -12.37
CA ASP A 65 -0.83 -13.31 -12.22
C ASP A 65 -1.67 -13.55 -10.97
N ALA A 66 -2.10 -14.79 -10.73
CA ALA A 66 -2.89 -15.13 -9.56
C ALA A 66 -2.12 -14.89 -8.24
N ALA A 67 -0.82 -15.20 -8.22
CA ALA A 67 0.04 -14.93 -7.08
C ALA A 67 0.21 -13.43 -6.83
N ARG A 68 0.42 -12.64 -7.89
CA ARG A 68 0.49 -11.17 -7.82
C ARG A 68 -0.82 -10.61 -7.27
N GLU A 69 -1.95 -10.96 -7.85
CA GLU A 69 -3.27 -10.43 -7.46
C GLU A 69 -3.59 -10.71 -5.99
N ALA A 70 -3.34 -11.93 -5.52
CA ALA A 70 -3.53 -12.28 -4.11
C ALA A 70 -2.62 -11.45 -3.19
N ALA A 71 -1.34 -11.35 -3.50
CA ALA A 71 -0.39 -10.59 -2.69
C ALA A 71 -0.72 -9.08 -2.67
N VAL A 72 -1.15 -8.53 -3.80
CA VAL A 72 -1.55 -7.13 -3.91
C VAL A 72 -2.83 -6.89 -3.11
N ALA A 73 -3.84 -7.76 -3.19
CA ALA A 73 -5.07 -7.63 -2.41
C ALA A 73 -4.82 -7.56 -0.90
N GLU A 74 -3.93 -8.42 -0.38
CA GLU A 74 -3.51 -8.36 1.02
C GLU A 74 -2.80 -7.05 1.37
N LEU A 75 -1.96 -6.55 0.47
CA LEU A 75 -1.27 -5.27 0.68
C LEU A 75 -2.24 -4.09 0.74
N ARG A 76 -3.34 -4.13 -0.05
CA ARG A 76 -4.44 -3.14 0.05
C ARG A 76 -5.13 -3.20 1.40
N TRP A 77 -5.38 -4.41 1.89
CA TRP A 77 -6.00 -4.60 3.20
C TRP A 77 -5.12 -4.07 4.33
N VAL A 78 -3.81 -4.34 4.28
CA VAL A 78 -2.83 -3.78 5.24
C VAL A 78 -2.86 -2.25 5.20
N TRP A 79 -2.87 -1.65 4.01
CA TRP A 79 -2.94 -0.20 3.88
C TRP A 79 -4.22 0.38 4.49
N ALA A 80 -5.39 -0.18 4.15
CA ALA A 80 -6.66 0.26 4.72
C ALA A 80 -6.67 0.19 6.25
N ARG A 81 -6.05 -0.85 6.83
CA ARG A 81 -5.95 -1.00 8.28
C ARG A 81 -5.04 0.05 8.94
N LEU A 82 -3.94 0.42 8.29
CA LEU A 82 -3.05 1.48 8.78
C LEU A 82 -3.76 2.84 8.79
N VAL A 83 -4.49 3.15 7.71
CA VAL A 83 -5.29 4.38 7.62
C VAL A 83 -6.39 4.39 8.68
N ASN A 84 -7.16 3.31 8.83
CA ASN A 84 -8.21 3.24 9.85
C ASN A 84 -7.65 3.40 11.27
N LYS A 85 -6.52 2.75 11.60
CA LYS A 85 -5.85 2.93 12.89
C LYS A 85 -5.45 4.39 13.12
N PHE A 86 -4.95 5.06 12.08
CA PHE A 86 -4.61 6.49 12.16
C PHE A 86 -5.85 7.34 12.42
N ILE A 87 -6.94 7.13 11.69
CA ILE A 87 -8.21 7.84 11.87
C ILE A 87 -8.76 7.62 13.29
N GLU A 88 -8.83 6.38 13.77
CA GLU A 88 -9.31 6.06 15.13
C GLU A 88 -8.46 6.74 16.22
N ALA A 89 -7.13 6.74 16.07
CA ALA A 89 -6.23 7.41 17.01
C ALA A 89 -6.43 8.94 16.98
N VAL A 90 -6.58 9.51 15.79
CA VAL A 90 -6.85 10.93 15.56
C VAL A 90 -8.20 11.35 16.16
N GLU A 91 -9.27 10.57 16.01
CA GLU A 91 -10.58 10.88 16.59
C GLU A 91 -10.59 10.77 18.12
N SER A 92 -9.81 9.85 18.70
CA SER A 92 -9.74 9.68 20.16
C SER A 92 -9.02 10.83 20.88
N ASP A 93 -8.14 11.55 20.17
CA ASP A 93 -7.36 12.68 20.70
C ASP A 93 -8.02 14.06 20.44
N ALA A 94 -9.26 14.09 19.94
CA ALA A 94 -10.04 15.31 19.63
C ALA A 94 -11.14 15.56 20.68
#